data_AF-A0A9D5S7C9-F1
#
_entry.id   AF-A0A9D5S7C9-F1
#
_cell.length_a   1.000
_cell.length_b   1.000
_cell.length_c   1.000
_cell.angle_alpha   90.00
_cell.angle_beta   90.00
_cell.angle_gamma   90.00
#
_symmetry.space_group_name_H-M   'P 1'
#
loop_
_entity.id
_entity.type
_entity.pdbx_description
1 polymer ?
#
loop_
_entity_poly.entity_id
_entity_poly.type
_entity_poly.pdbx_seq_one_letter_code
_entity_poly.pdbx_strand_id
1 'polypeptide(L)' 'MMFEMMNMPVVTSQYWNIAYGSAKGEGKLDTEGMQTMRTLADNMAFLLKKIHANGTPDYPEREPWKPMNFIR' A
#
# COMPACT_ATOMS: atom_id res chain seq x y z
N MET A 1 -10.19 13.56 7.11
CA MET A 1 -10.51 14.57 8.13
C MET A 1 -9.55 14.57 9.32
N MET A 2 -9.50 13.54 10.20
CA MET A 2 -8.57 13.58 11.36
C MET A 2 -7.10 13.73 10.97
N PHE A 3 -6.63 12.93 10.00
CA PHE A 3 -5.23 13.02 9.51
C PHE A 3 -4.90 14.40 8.91
N GLU A 4 -5.84 15.01 8.20
CA GLU A 4 -5.67 16.33 7.56
C GLU A 4 -5.60 17.44 8.60
N MET A 5 -6.49 17.42 9.61
CA MET A 5 -6.48 18.39 10.71
C MET A 5 -5.17 18.35 11.52
N MET A 6 -4.52 17.19 11.59
CA MET A 6 -3.25 16.99 12.28
C MET A 6 -2.02 17.23 11.40
N ASN A 7 -2.19 17.76 10.18
CA ASN A 7 -1.12 17.97 9.20
C ASN A 7 -0.31 16.69 8.89
N MET A 8 -0.97 15.52 8.94
CA MET A 8 -0.30 14.25 8.66
C MET A 8 -0.26 13.99 7.15
N PRO A 9 0.92 13.69 6.56
CA PRO A 9 0.99 13.23 5.18
C PRO A 9 0.36 11.83 5.07
N VAL A 10 -0.53 11.65 4.10
CA VAL A 10 -1.23 10.39 3.86
C VAL A 10 -0.70 9.76 2.58
N VAL A 11 -0.13 8.55 2.69
CA VAL A 11 0.24 7.72 1.54
C VAL A 11 -0.95 6.82 1.19
N THR A 12 -1.39 6.86 -0.06
CA THR A 12 -2.52 6.07 -0.55
C THR A 12 -2.05 4.76 -1.21
N SER A 13 -2.98 3.82 -1.38
CA SER A 13 -2.78 2.59 -2.15
C SER A 13 -3.96 2.36 -3.10
N GLN A 14 -4.00 1.21 -3.74
CA GLN A 14 -5.04 0.79 -4.68
C GLN A 14 -6.36 0.35 -4.03
N TYR A 15 -6.33 -0.02 -2.74
CA TYR A 15 -7.52 -0.41 -1.96
C TYR A 15 -7.29 -0.15 -0.47
N TRP A 16 -8.17 -0.64 0.40
CA TRP A 16 -7.98 -0.54 1.86
C TRP A 16 -6.63 -1.12 2.26
N ASN A 17 -5.83 -0.32 2.97
CA ASN A 17 -4.51 -0.72 3.49
C ASN A 17 -4.65 -1.74 4.62
N ILE A 18 -5.13 -2.94 4.30
CA ILE A 18 -5.34 -4.05 5.22
C ILE A 18 -4.99 -5.38 4.53
N ALA A 19 -4.56 -6.36 5.33
CA ALA A 19 -4.41 -7.75 4.92
C ALA A 19 -5.05 -8.65 5.99
N TYR A 20 -5.67 -9.75 5.56
CA TYR A 20 -6.45 -10.65 6.42
C TYR A 20 -5.74 -11.99 6.65
N GLY A 21 -5.82 -12.48 7.89
CA GLY A 21 -5.37 -13.82 8.27
C GLY A 21 -5.72 -14.12 9.72
N SER A 22 -6.34 -15.27 9.98
CA SER A 22 -6.81 -15.64 11.32
C SER A 22 -5.71 -16.33 12.12
N ALA A 23 -5.04 -17.32 11.51
CA ALA A 23 -3.90 -17.99 12.11
C ALA A 23 -2.57 -17.33 11.70
N LYS A 24 -1.52 -17.57 12.50
CA LYS A 24 -0.17 -17.11 12.21
C LYS A 24 0.26 -17.59 10.82
N GLY A 25 0.63 -16.66 9.96
CA GLY A 25 1.09 -16.94 8.60
C GLY A 25 0.00 -16.87 7.53
N GLU A 26 -1.29 -16.92 7.90
CA GLU A 26 -2.39 -16.81 6.93
C GLU A 26 -2.44 -15.46 6.23
N GLY A 27 -1.94 -14.39 6.86
CA GLY A 27 -1.87 -13.06 6.24
C GLY A 27 -1.08 -13.04 4.92
N LYS A 28 -0.12 -13.97 4.75
CA LYS A 28 0.63 -14.10 3.49
C LYS A 28 -0.19 -14.72 2.36
N LEU A 29 -1.28 -15.41 2.70
CA LEU A 29 -2.19 -16.05 1.74
C LEU A 29 -3.24 -15.07 1.21
N ASP A 30 -3.41 -13.92 1.86
CA ASP A 30 -4.21 -12.81 1.33
C ASP A 30 -3.49 -12.18 0.15
N THR A 31 -3.69 -12.72 -1.05
CA THR A 31 -2.97 -12.26 -2.23
C THR A 31 -3.34 -10.83 -2.61
N GLU A 32 -4.58 -10.41 -2.37
CA GLU A 32 -5.06 -9.05 -2.64
C GLU A 32 -4.52 -8.06 -1.62
N GLY A 33 -4.63 -8.36 -0.33
CA GLY A 33 -4.08 -7.54 0.74
C GLY A 33 -2.57 -7.41 0.62
N MET A 34 -1.86 -8.50 0.34
CA MET A 34 -0.41 -8.46 0.13
C MET A 34 0.00 -7.63 -1.09
N GLN A 35 -0.79 -7.67 -2.18
CA GLN A 35 -0.58 -6.75 -3.30
C GLN A 35 -0.81 -5.30 -2.89
N THR A 36 -1.88 -5.02 -2.15
CA THR A 36 -2.18 -3.67 -1.65
C THR A 36 -1.08 -3.12 -0.75
N MET A 37 -0.45 -3.99 0.06
CA MET A 37 0.72 -3.63 0.89
C MET A 37 1.96 -3.32 0.06
N ARG A 38 2.23 -4.04 -1.03
CA ARG A 38 3.34 -3.73 -1.94
C ARG A 38 3.13 -2.37 -2.61
N THR A 39 1.94 -2.13 -3.15
CA THR A 39 1.57 -0.82 -3.74
C THR A 39 1.69 0.32 -2.73
N LEU A 40 1.28 0.11 -1.47
CA LEU A 40 1.45 1.10 -0.41
C LEU A 40 2.94 1.39 -0.14
N ALA A 41 3.77 0.34 -0.06
CA ALA A 41 5.20 0.48 0.16
C ALA A 41 5.89 1.23 -0.99
N ASP A 42 5.52 0.94 -2.23
CA ASP A 42 6.06 1.62 -3.41
C ASP A 42 5.67 3.11 -3.44
N ASN A 43 4.42 3.42 -3.13
CA ASN A 43 3.96 4.81 -3.02
C ASN A 43 4.65 5.57 -1.89
N MET A 44 4.91 4.90 -0.76
CA MET A 44 5.66 5.49 0.36
C MET A 44 7.11 5.74 -0.03
N ALA A 45 7.76 4.78 -0.68
CA ALA A 45 9.13 4.93 -1.17
C ALA A 45 9.24 6.07 -2.20
N PHE A 46 8.28 6.18 -3.12
CA PHE A 46 8.20 7.28 -4.08
C PHE A 46 8.08 8.63 -3.38
N LEU A 47 7.16 8.76 -2.41
CA LEU A 47 6.97 10.01 -1.66
C LEU A 47 8.24 10.43 -0.92
N LEU A 48 8.88 9.51 -0.19
CA LEU A 48 10.12 9.77 0.54
C LEU A 48 11.24 10.20 -0.42
N LYS A 49 11.40 9.51 -1.55
CA LYS A 49 12.36 9.89 -2.59
C LYS A 49 12.08 11.29 -3.12
N LYS A 50 10.82 11.64 -3.37
CA LYS A 50 10.45 12.97 -3.86
C LYS A 50 10.77 14.06 -2.82
N ILE A 51 10.55 13.80 -1.53
CA ILE A 51 10.84 14.75 -0.45
C ILE A 51 12.36 15.00 -0.33
N HIS A 52 13.19 13.98 -0.53
CA HIS A 52 14.63 14.07 -0.27
C HIS A 52 15.52 14.25 -1.52
N ALA A 53 15.04 13.99 -2.72
CA ALA A 53 15.85 14.05 -3.94
C ALA A 53 15.76 15.41 -4.65
N ASN A 54 16.88 15.84 -5.24
CA ASN A 54 16.93 16.95 -6.21
C ASN A 54 16.49 16.46 -7.60
N GLY A 55 15.25 16.02 -7.72
CA GLY A 55 14.70 15.48 -8.96
C GLY A 55 13.34 14.81 -8.78
N THR A 56 12.77 14.33 -9.88
CA THR A 56 11.56 13.51 -9.86
C THR A 56 11.98 12.05 -9.95
N PRO A 57 11.76 11.23 -8.90
CA PRO A 57 12.03 9.79 -8.99
C PRO A 57 11.08 9.15 -10.01
N ASP A 58 11.49 8.01 -10.56
CA ASP A 58 10.62 7.23 -11.46
C ASP A 58 9.35 6.80 -10.73
N TYR A 59 8.24 6.85 -11.46
CA TYR A 59 6.96 6.40 -10.92
C TYR A 59 6.99 4.87 -10.73
N PRO A 60 6.50 4.33 -9.60
CA PRO A 60 6.52 2.90 -9.39
C PRO A 60 5.65 2.16 -10.42
N GLU A 61 6.15 1.04 -10.94
CA GLU A 61 5.37 0.16 -11.78
C GLU A 61 4.27 -0.51 -10.96
N ARG A 62 3.03 -0.48 -11.47
CA ARG A 62 1.88 -1.06 -10.77
C ARG A 62 1.65 -2.50 -11.20
N GLU A 63 1.58 -3.40 -10.23
CA GLU A 63 1.11 -4.76 -10.46
C GLU A 63 -0.36 -4.74 -10.93
N PRO A 64 -0.77 -5.62 -11.88
CA PRO A 64 -2.18 -5.78 -12.24
C PRO A 64 -3.01 -6.21 -11.03
N TRP A 65 -4.14 -5.54 -10.77
CA TRP A 65 -4.98 -5.84 -9.61
C TRP A 65 -5.50 -7.28 -9.63
N LYS A 66 -5.37 -7.98 -8.50
CA LYS A 66 -5.82 -9.37 -8.31
C LYS A 66 -6.78 -9.43 -7.13
N PRO A 67 -8.10 -9.28 -7.35
CA PRO A 67 -9.08 -9.41 -6.28
C PRO A 67 -9.11 -10.83 -5.71
N MET A 68 -9.34 -10.95 -4.41
CA MET A 68 -9.47 -12.23 -3.71
C MET A 68 -10.69 -12.20 -2.79
N ASN A 69 -11.56 -13.20 -2.95
CA ASN A 69 -12.69 -13.39 -2.03
C ASN A 69 -12.34 -14.44 -0.98
N PHE A 70 -12.51 -14.10 0.30
CA PHE A 70 -12.43 -15.05 1.40
C PHE A 70 -13.75 -15.82 1.54
N ILE A 71 -14.00 -16.77 0.66
CA ILE A 71 -15.06 -17.77 0.84
C ILE A 71 -14.42 -19.00 1.47
N ARG A 72 -14.80 -19.35 2.70
CA ARG A 72 -14.32 -20.52 3.44
C ARG A 72 -15.40 -21.57 3.53
#